data_AF-T0M850-F1
#
_entry.id   AF-T0M850-F1
#
_cell.length_a   1.000
_cell.length_b   1.000
_cell.length_c   1.000
_cell.angle_alpha   90.00
_cell.angle_beta   90.00
_cell.angle_gamma   90.00
#
_symmetry.space_group_name_H-M   'P 1'
#
loop_
_entity.id
_entity.type
_entity.pdbx_description
1 polymer ?
#
loop_
_entity_poly.entity_id
_entity_poly.type
_entity_poly.pdbx_seq_one_letter_code
_entity_poly.pdbx_strand_id
1 'polypeptide(L)'
;MPIALSDPAASDPAKLPSSFKSLWRPDGQNPFSGNIPLLASACVNPWEKPSKECADAAIAQSGVVAFGGGTIKYEDGSCNPYKNIIETAAWDAFTLARFTKAVPTTGRQIATWRTYIGPDFAEAEEFKRKKSFDIILSCKDTKDQCNTKIDGKAVGGYAWTTSWFGWKYQHVTLCPVFFELRTLDDIFELLEDGLERGELKYAQEAEWQANTGQYLLHEIMHLDAVGIPKIEEGGRGPRAYGPYYVYRLAQRPLNQKDGGQRTSLNADNYAWLANSLEIGTLGSGEYQRMQNGFLVDLGYMDFNVSSWTQAEIEDRAAPTFEGMKNPLPATIAPPVKPIPDPECSFEGPAFSQPEAEEHINNFCSNSAYWENVIVSPLANGTAETSDGNPKSSGTSYPYKITGSGDRLWLGLMYSRESCTGTFRFTLGKTDEEKRDYCRARFRTILNGCQTDTTTAKKGGILNKECGTYGVIASKDNPFSMEKWYGDLGTLVCEDTLAVDGSPLRGTCTCWYSNYPGLTEVYKMPPGKQCKSGDVNLKELFSN
;
A
#
# COMPACT_ATOMS: atom_id res chain seq x y z
N MET A 1 -17.34 27.32 -13.76
CA MET A 1 -16.71 26.62 -14.90
C MET A 1 -16.02 25.39 -14.34
N PRO A 2 -16.22 24.18 -14.89
CA PRO A 2 -15.47 23.03 -14.45
C PRO A 2 -14.00 23.23 -14.87
N ILE A 3 -13.10 23.24 -13.88
CA ILE A 3 -11.66 23.25 -14.13
C ILE A 3 -11.33 21.92 -14.79
N ALA A 4 -10.92 21.95 -16.06
CA ALA A 4 -10.37 20.78 -16.72
C ALA A 4 -9.16 20.30 -15.90
N LEU A 5 -9.23 19.07 -15.40
CA LEU A 5 -8.11 18.44 -14.70
C LEU A 5 -6.98 18.30 -15.73
N SER A 6 -5.94 19.11 -15.57
CA SER A 6 -4.64 18.85 -16.19
C SER A 6 -4.19 17.45 -15.78
N ASP A 7 -3.59 16.73 -16.72
CA ASP A 7 -2.89 15.46 -16.49
C ASP A 7 -2.06 15.54 -15.19
N PRO A 8 -2.33 14.70 -14.16
CA PRO A 8 -1.58 14.70 -12.92
C PRO A 8 -0.08 14.44 -13.15
N ALA A 9 0.28 13.63 -14.16
CA ALA A 9 1.67 13.33 -14.50
C ALA A 9 2.38 14.53 -15.14
N ALA A 10 1.65 15.51 -15.69
CA ALA A 10 2.23 16.75 -16.17
C ALA A 10 2.82 17.62 -15.04
N SER A 11 2.57 17.25 -13.77
CA SER A 11 3.17 17.87 -12.58
C SER A 11 4.29 17.05 -11.94
N ASP A 12 4.65 15.90 -12.52
CA ASP A 12 5.83 15.17 -12.09
C ASP A 12 7.07 16.03 -12.38
N PRO A 13 7.93 16.26 -11.39
CA PRO A 13 9.12 17.07 -11.61
C PRO A 13 10.01 16.39 -12.66
N ALA A 14 10.30 17.10 -13.75
CA ALA A 14 11.19 16.61 -14.81
C ALA A 14 12.60 16.24 -14.30
N LYS A 15 12.95 16.71 -13.09
CA LYS A 15 14.16 16.35 -12.36
C LYS A 15 13.81 16.18 -10.89
N LEU A 16 14.09 15.01 -10.34
CA LEU A 16 13.92 14.73 -8.92
C LEU A 16 14.76 15.69 -8.07
N PRO A 17 14.24 16.19 -6.94
CA PRO A 17 15.03 16.98 -6.00
C PRO A 17 16.19 16.13 -5.46
N SER A 18 17.36 16.76 -5.31
CA SER A 18 18.56 16.08 -4.80
C SER A 18 18.59 15.93 -3.28
N SER A 19 17.67 16.59 -2.54
CA SER A 19 17.41 16.36 -1.11
C SER A 19 16.10 17.02 -0.67
N PHE A 20 15.43 16.40 0.31
CA PHE A 20 14.27 16.87 1.06
C PHE A 20 14.64 17.49 2.43
N LYS A 21 15.83 17.19 2.98
CA LYS A 21 16.20 17.50 4.38
C LYS A 21 16.16 18.98 4.77
N SER A 22 16.40 19.90 3.85
CA SER A 22 16.48 21.34 4.18
C SER A 22 15.14 22.07 4.13
N LEU A 23 14.02 21.36 3.92
CA LEU A 23 12.80 21.99 3.40
C LEU A 23 11.52 21.73 4.17
N TRP A 24 11.45 20.96 5.25
CA TRP A 24 10.11 20.53 5.72
C TRP A 24 9.75 20.97 7.15
N ARG A 25 10.64 20.78 8.13
CA ARG A 25 10.49 21.41 9.44
C ARG A 25 10.95 22.88 9.37
N PRO A 26 10.24 23.84 10.00
CA PRO A 26 10.77 25.18 10.15
C PRO A 26 12.14 25.12 10.82
N ASP A 27 13.13 25.85 10.31
CA ASP A 27 14.47 25.92 10.91
C ASP A 27 14.34 26.19 12.42
N GLY A 28 14.79 25.24 13.25
CA GLY A 28 14.63 25.33 14.70
C GLY A 28 14.87 24.02 15.44
N GLN A 29 15.01 24.11 16.77
CA GLN A 29 15.04 22.94 17.65
C GLN A 29 13.62 22.37 17.80
N ASN A 30 13.52 21.05 17.99
CA ASN A 30 12.25 20.40 18.26
C ASN A 30 11.57 21.07 19.47
N PRO A 31 10.38 21.70 19.32
CA PRO A 31 9.74 22.45 20.39
C PRO A 31 9.30 21.59 21.57
N PHE A 32 9.17 20.28 21.36
CA PHE A 32 8.78 19.32 22.37
C PHE A 32 9.98 18.74 23.13
N SER A 33 11.22 18.92 22.65
CA SER A 33 12.37 18.24 23.22
C SER A 33 12.63 18.65 24.66
N GLY A 34 12.50 17.70 25.60
CA GLY A 34 12.64 17.93 27.04
C GLY A 34 11.53 18.78 27.68
N ASN A 35 10.53 19.21 26.89
CA ASN A 35 9.57 20.24 27.29
C ASN A 35 8.16 19.70 27.55
N ILE A 36 7.88 18.42 27.29
CA ILE A 36 6.57 17.83 27.60
C ILE A 36 6.46 17.61 29.12
N PRO A 37 5.61 18.37 29.85
CA PRO A 37 5.52 18.25 31.30
C PRO A 37 4.77 16.97 31.70
N LEU A 38 5.04 16.50 32.93
CA LEU A 38 4.21 15.48 33.56
C LEU A 38 2.89 16.10 34.06
N LEU A 39 1.84 15.29 34.04
CA LEU A 39 0.61 15.58 34.77
C LEU A 39 0.90 15.68 36.28
N ALA A 40 0.09 16.46 37.00
CA ALA A 40 0.16 16.46 38.46
C ALA A 40 -0.02 15.03 39.00
N SER A 41 0.75 14.64 40.03
CA SER A 41 0.70 13.28 40.59
C SER A 41 -0.70 12.88 41.07
N ALA A 42 -1.51 13.84 41.53
CA ALA A 42 -2.91 13.65 41.91
C ALA A 42 -3.81 13.19 40.75
N CYS A 43 -3.35 13.29 39.51
CA CYS A 43 -4.05 12.91 38.30
C CYS A 43 -3.59 11.57 37.70
N VAL A 44 -2.58 10.91 38.29
CA VAL A 44 -2.02 9.66 37.79
C VAL A 44 -2.87 8.47 38.27
N ASN A 45 -4.08 8.33 37.70
CA ASN A 45 -4.89 7.11 37.79
C ASN A 45 -5.96 7.05 36.66
N PRO A 46 -5.66 6.47 35.50
CA PRO A 46 -6.49 6.57 34.28
C PRO A 46 -7.85 5.86 34.36
N TRP A 47 -8.02 4.99 35.37
CA TRP A 47 -9.21 4.17 35.53
C TRP A 47 -10.29 4.85 36.38
N GLU A 48 -9.90 5.88 37.12
CA GLU A 48 -10.80 6.65 37.97
C GLU A 48 -11.13 7.97 37.26
N LYS A 49 -12.40 8.38 37.35
CA LYS A 49 -12.78 9.74 36.94
C LYS A 49 -11.82 10.71 37.65
N PRO A 50 -11.29 11.75 36.97
CA PRO A 50 -10.35 12.69 37.58
C PRO A 50 -10.88 13.10 38.95
N SER A 51 -10.09 13.06 40.01
CA SER A 51 -10.57 13.48 41.33
C SER A 51 -10.69 15.01 41.38
N LYS A 52 -11.39 15.55 42.38
CA LYS A 52 -11.47 17.01 42.55
C LYS A 52 -10.08 17.59 42.79
N GLU A 53 -9.30 16.85 43.57
CA GLU A 53 -7.89 17.13 43.83
C GLU A 53 -7.06 17.17 42.54
N CYS A 54 -7.29 16.25 41.60
CA CYS A 54 -6.64 16.30 40.28
C CYS A 54 -7.04 17.56 39.49
N ALA A 55 -8.34 17.91 39.44
CA ALA A 55 -8.78 19.10 38.74
C ALA A 55 -8.19 20.39 39.36
N ASP A 56 -8.19 20.48 40.70
CA ASP A 56 -7.61 21.61 41.43
C ASP A 56 -6.08 21.69 41.20
N ALA A 57 -5.37 20.55 41.18
CA ALA A 57 -3.94 20.49 40.87
C ALA A 57 -3.64 20.89 39.42
N ALA A 58 -4.48 20.47 38.46
CA ALA A 58 -4.33 20.86 37.06
C ALA A 58 -4.60 22.36 36.84
N ILE A 59 -5.57 22.95 37.55
CA ILE A 59 -5.81 24.41 37.55
C ILE A 59 -4.61 25.15 38.12
N ALA A 60 -4.03 24.65 39.21
CA ALA A 60 -2.83 25.24 39.79
C ALA A 60 -1.64 25.23 38.82
N GLN A 61 -1.55 24.23 37.93
CA GLN A 61 -0.52 24.15 36.89
C GLN A 61 -0.83 25.02 35.65
N SER A 62 -2.09 25.13 35.22
CA SER A 62 -2.48 25.81 33.96
C SER A 62 -3.01 27.24 34.13
N GLY A 63 -3.35 27.65 35.35
CA GLY A 63 -3.72 29.02 35.73
C GLY A 63 -5.17 29.45 35.49
N VAL A 64 -5.99 28.71 34.72
CA VAL A 64 -7.37 29.17 34.41
C VAL A 64 -8.42 28.03 34.32
N VAL A 65 -8.10 26.90 33.67
CA VAL A 65 -9.05 25.82 33.34
C VAL A 65 -8.29 24.48 33.44
N ALA A 66 -8.81 23.52 34.20
CA ALA A 66 -8.24 22.18 34.28
C ALA A 66 -8.22 21.55 32.87
N PHE A 67 -7.06 21.04 32.43
CA PHE A 67 -6.88 20.41 31.12
C PHE A 67 -7.24 21.32 29.93
N GLY A 68 -7.17 22.64 30.12
CA GLY A 68 -7.47 23.65 29.11
C GLY A 68 -6.25 24.41 28.60
N GLY A 69 -5.04 23.98 28.95
CA GLY A 69 -3.79 24.70 28.67
C GLY A 69 -3.38 24.70 27.21
N GLY A 70 -3.91 23.77 26.41
CA GLY A 70 -3.55 23.65 24.99
C GLY A 70 -2.21 22.95 24.80
N THR A 71 -1.78 22.10 25.74
CA THR A 71 -0.43 21.49 25.73
C THR A 71 -0.48 19.97 25.70
N ILE A 72 0.57 19.33 25.18
CA ILE A 72 0.79 17.89 25.34
C ILE A 72 1.44 17.63 26.69
N LYS A 73 0.98 16.63 27.43
CA LYS A 73 1.50 16.23 28.74
C LYS A 73 1.72 14.72 28.79
N TYR A 74 2.73 14.26 29.51
CA TYR A 74 2.84 12.85 29.87
C TYR A 74 1.93 12.56 31.06
N GLU A 75 1.22 11.44 31.03
CA GLU A 75 0.43 10.95 32.16
C GLU A 75 1.34 10.79 33.39
N ASP A 76 2.45 10.06 33.23
CA ASP A 76 3.45 9.84 34.27
C ASP A 76 4.83 9.51 33.67
N GLY A 77 5.74 8.99 34.50
CA GLY A 77 7.10 8.63 34.10
C GLY A 77 7.24 7.37 33.23
N SER A 78 6.16 6.65 32.89
CA SER A 78 6.24 5.41 32.11
C SER A 78 6.77 5.62 30.69
N CYS A 79 6.59 6.83 30.15
CA CYS A 79 7.10 7.19 28.84
C CYS A 79 8.57 7.61 28.84
N ASN A 80 9.26 7.63 29.99
CA ASN A 80 10.66 8.04 30.09
C ASN A 80 11.60 7.33 29.08
N PRO A 81 11.49 6.00 28.83
CA PRO A 81 12.34 5.34 27.85
C PRO A 81 12.11 5.79 26.40
N TYR A 82 10.96 6.40 26.12
CA TYR A 82 10.50 6.74 24.77
C TYR A 82 10.32 8.24 24.56
N LYS A 83 10.89 9.09 25.43
CA LYS A 83 10.68 10.55 25.35
C LYS A 83 11.07 11.11 23.99
N ASN A 84 12.28 10.83 23.52
CA ASN A 84 12.78 11.38 22.26
C ASN A 84 11.87 11.04 21.07
N ILE A 85 11.42 9.77 20.95
CA ILE A 85 10.55 9.36 19.84
C ILE A 85 9.17 9.99 19.93
N ILE A 86 8.62 10.17 21.13
CA ILE A 86 7.32 10.84 21.34
C ILE A 86 7.42 12.33 21.05
N GLU A 87 8.50 12.99 21.49
CA GLU A 87 8.75 14.41 21.23
C GLU A 87 8.92 14.67 19.73
N THR A 88 9.64 13.79 19.02
CA THR A 88 9.74 13.86 17.55
C THR A 88 8.39 13.61 16.89
N ALA A 89 7.65 12.59 17.32
CA ALA A 89 6.32 12.31 16.78
C ALA A 89 5.33 13.48 17.00
N ALA A 90 5.40 14.15 18.14
CA ALA A 90 4.61 15.36 18.42
C ALA A 90 4.97 16.50 17.47
N TRP A 91 6.26 16.68 17.17
CA TRP A 91 6.72 17.67 16.19
C TRP A 91 6.26 17.33 14.77
N ASP A 92 6.34 16.06 14.40
CA ASP A 92 5.89 15.57 13.10
C ASP A 92 4.38 15.73 12.94
N ALA A 93 3.59 15.32 13.94
CA ALA A 93 2.14 15.48 13.95
C ALA A 93 1.74 16.97 13.85
N PHE A 94 2.43 17.86 14.58
CA PHE A 94 2.22 19.30 14.48
C PHE A 94 2.51 19.82 13.07
N THR A 95 3.62 19.38 12.47
CA THR A 95 4.04 19.79 11.12
C THR A 95 3.03 19.32 10.09
N LEU A 96 2.66 18.04 10.11
CA LEU A 96 1.66 17.43 9.23
C LEU A 96 0.29 18.14 9.32
N ALA A 97 -0.18 18.44 10.53
CA ALA A 97 -1.47 19.11 10.74
C ALA A 97 -1.55 20.51 10.11
N ARG A 98 -0.41 21.17 9.82
CA ARG A 98 -0.41 22.49 9.14
C ARG A 98 -0.81 22.38 7.67
N PHE A 99 -0.54 21.25 7.02
CA PHE A 99 -0.81 21.05 5.59
C PHE A 99 -2.29 20.80 5.29
N THR A 100 -3.04 20.25 6.25
CA THR A 100 -4.48 19.96 6.08
C THR A 100 -5.37 21.16 6.37
N LYS A 101 -4.83 22.25 6.91
CA LYS A 101 -5.59 23.47 7.21
C LYS A 101 -5.82 24.37 6.00
N ALA A 102 -4.92 24.34 5.02
CA ALA A 102 -5.03 25.19 3.85
C ALA A 102 -6.08 24.64 2.90
N VAL A 103 -6.99 25.50 2.44
CA VAL A 103 -7.85 25.20 1.29
C VAL A 103 -6.92 24.86 0.12
N PRO A 104 -7.09 23.73 -0.60
CA PRO A 104 -6.21 23.36 -1.68
C PRO A 104 -6.26 24.41 -2.79
N THR A 105 -5.10 24.97 -3.14
CA THR A 105 -4.96 26.07 -4.11
C THR A 105 -4.30 25.62 -5.42
N THR A 106 -3.59 24.50 -5.42
CA THR A 106 -2.96 23.94 -6.63
C THR A 106 -3.72 22.71 -7.12
N GLY A 107 -3.62 22.40 -8.41
CA GLY A 107 -4.24 21.20 -9.00
C GLY A 107 -3.82 19.91 -8.29
N ARG A 108 -2.55 19.85 -7.87
CA ARG A 108 -2.01 18.74 -7.08
C ARG A 108 -2.65 18.64 -5.71
N GLN A 109 -2.74 19.73 -4.95
CA GLN A 109 -3.42 19.72 -3.66
C GLN A 109 -4.88 19.29 -3.82
N ILE A 110 -5.59 19.81 -4.83
CA ILE A 110 -6.97 19.39 -5.14
C ILE A 110 -7.04 17.89 -5.43
N ALA A 111 -6.10 17.34 -6.21
CA ALA A 111 -6.04 15.91 -6.49
C ALA A 111 -5.79 15.10 -5.21
N THR A 112 -4.83 15.48 -4.37
CA THR A 112 -4.56 14.81 -3.09
C THR A 112 -5.77 14.83 -2.16
N TRP A 113 -6.46 15.98 -2.05
CA TRP A 113 -7.72 16.09 -1.30
C TRP A 113 -8.81 15.18 -1.87
N ARG A 114 -8.93 15.05 -3.19
CA ARG A 114 -9.89 14.11 -3.81
C ARG A 114 -9.53 12.65 -3.58
N THR A 115 -8.24 12.32 -3.53
CA THR A 115 -7.76 10.97 -3.25
C THR A 115 -8.13 10.53 -1.84
N TYR A 116 -7.95 11.39 -0.85
CA TYR A 116 -8.11 11.01 0.57
C TYR A 116 -9.39 11.48 1.21
N ILE A 117 -10.05 12.53 0.73
CA ILE A 117 -11.34 12.98 1.27
C ILE A 117 -12.45 12.61 0.29
N GLY A 118 -12.29 12.91 -0.99
CA GLY A 118 -13.27 12.57 -2.01
C GLY A 118 -13.57 13.73 -2.95
N PRO A 119 -14.35 13.50 -4.02
CA PRO A 119 -14.66 14.52 -5.02
C PRO A 119 -15.40 15.74 -4.45
N ASP A 120 -16.12 15.54 -3.34
CA ASP A 120 -16.95 16.48 -2.59
C ASP A 120 -16.23 17.08 -1.37
N PHE A 121 -14.89 17.06 -1.31
CA PHE A 121 -14.11 17.55 -0.16
C PHE A 121 -14.41 19.01 0.27
N ALA A 122 -15.01 19.83 -0.61
CA ALA A 122 -15.47 21.18 -0.27
C ALA A 122 -16.64 21.17 0.73
N GLU A 123 -17.33 20.04 0.87
CA GLU A 123 -18.42 19.80 1.82
C GLU A 123 -17.94 19.07 3.09
N ALA A 124 -16.64 18.73 3.17
CA ALA A 124 -16.07 18.17 4.38
C ALA A 124 -16.28 19.14 5.55
N GLU A 125 -16.78 18.62 6.67
CA GLU A 125 -17.14 19.47 7.80
C GLU A 125 -15.92 20.23 8.34
N GLU A 126 -16.06 21.55 8.44
CA GLU A 126 -15.05 22.40 9.04
C GLU A 126 -14.95 22.05 10.54
N PHE A 127 -13.78 21.59 10.99
CA PHE A 127 -13.50 21.44 12.41
C PHE A 127 -13.66 22.80 13.09
N LYS A 128 -14.77 22.97 13.82
CA LYS A 128 -15.06 24.22 14.52
C LYS A 128 -13.94 24.50 15.52
N ARG A 129 -13.06 25.46 15.17
CA ARG A 129 -12.12 26.06 16.11
C ARG A 129 -12.90 26.61 17.29
N LYS A 130 -12.77 25.99 18.47
CA LYS A 130 -12.89 26.63 19.80
C LYS A 130 -12.84 25.59 20.91
N LYS A 131 -11.63 25.35 21.42
CA LYS A 131 -11.25 25.24 22.85
C LYS A 131 -9.78 24.85 22.93
N SER A 132 -9.00 25.49 23.79
CA SER A 132 -7.69 24.96 24.18
C SER A 132 -7.93 23.76 25.10
N PHE A 133 -7.21 22.67 24.86
CA PHE A 133 -7.30 21.46 25.68
C PHE A 133 -5.93 20.82 25.78
N ASP A 134 -5.66 20.18 26.91
CA ASP A 134 -4.45 19.38 27.07
C ASP A 134 -4.66 17.99 26.47
N ILE A 135 -3.63 17.45 25.83
CA ILE A 135 -3.57 16.06 25.34
C ILE A 135 -2.65 15.29 26.27
N ILE A 136 -3.15 14.21 26.86
CA ILE A 136 -2.42 13.40 27.82
C ILE A 136 -1.93 12.14 27.11
N LEU A 137 -0.61 11.97 27.05
CA LEU A 137 0.05 10.82 26.46
C LEU A 137 0.40 9.80 27.55
N SER A 138 0.01 8.55 27.34
CA SER A 138 0.43 7.44 28.19
C SER A 138 1.12 6.36 27.38
N CYS A 139 2.10 5.71 28.01
CA CYS A 139 2.75 4.51 27.50
C CYS A 139 2.29 3.27 28.28
N LYS A 140 1.27 3.42 29.13
CA LYS A 140 0.57 2.33 29.79
C LYS A 140 -0.70 2.02 29.01
N ASP A 141 -1.06 0.75 28.93
CA ASP A 141 -2.31 0.33 28.34
C ASP A 141 -3.52 0.64 29.25
N THR A 142 -3.93 1.91 29.26
CA THR A 142 -4.99 2.47 30.11
C THR A 142 -6.40 1.94 29.86
N LYS A 143 -6.60 1.07 28.86
CA LYS A 143 -7.89 0.45 28.48
C LYS A 143 -7.76 -1.02 28.03
N ASP A 144 -6.59 -1.63 28.21
CA ASP A 144 -6.27 -2.99 27.75
C ASP A 144 -6.58 -3.20 26.25
N GLN A 145 -6.22 -2.21 25.41
CA GLN A 145 -6.46 -2.23 23.97
C GLN A 145 -5.18 -2.43 23.15
N CYS A 146 -3.98 -2.29 23.72
CA CYS A 146 -2.73 -2.46 22.98
C CYS A 146 -2.51 -3.90 22.51
N ASN A 147 -3.14 -4.88 23.17
CA ASN A 147 -3.14 -6.28 22.74
C ASN A 147 -4.24 -6.61 21.71
N THR A 148 -5.13 -5.66 21.41
CA THR A 148 -6.18 -5.87 20.42
C THR A 148 -5.58 -5.92 19.02
N LYS A 149 -6.16 -6.78 18.18
CA LYS A 149 -5.83 -6.85 16.77
C LYS A 149 -7.03 -6.42 15.93
N ILE A 150 -6.81 -5.46 15.04
CA ILE A 150 -7.79 -5.03 14.05
C ILE A 150 -7.32 -5.58 12.71
N ASP A 151 -8.14 -6.41 12.06
CA ASP A 151 -7.80 -7.08 10.80
C ASP A 151 -6.45 -7.84 10.85
N GLY A 152 -6.16 -8.46 12.00
CA GLY A 152 -4.92 -9.20 12.24
C GLY A 152 -3.69 -8.33 12.55
N LYS A 153 -3.81 -7.00 12.50
CA LYS A 153 -2.74 -6.05 12.82
C LYS A 153 -2.84 -5.56 14.26
N ALA A 154 -1.69 -5.43 14.91
CA ALA A 154 -1.62 -4.84 16.25
C ALA A 154 -1.91 -3.34 16.19
N VAL A 155 -2.52 -2.83 17.26
CA VAL A 155 -2.89 -1.41 17.40
C VAL A 155 -1.65 -0.60 17.78
N GLY A 156 -1.36 0.47 17.03
CA GLY A 156 -0.24 1.38 17.32
C GLY A 156 -0.53 2.32 18.49
N GLY A 157 -1.78 2.72 18.65
CA GLY A 157 -2.25 3.52 19.77
C GLY A 157 -3.77 3.58 19.76
N TYR A 158 -4.33 4.20 20.78
CA TYR A 158 -5.76 4.47 20.79
C TYR A 158 -6.02 5.74 21.60
N ALA A 159 -7.05 6.48 21.22
CA ALA A 159 -7.49 7.66 21.95
C ALA A 159 -8.83 7.44 22.65
N TRP A 160 -9.03 8.14 23.76
CA TRP A 160 -10.30 8.18 24.46
C TRP A 160 -10.49 9.51 25.18
N THR A 161 -11.77 9.89 25.32
CA THR A 161 -12.17 11.06 26.08
C THR A 161 -13.04 10.63 27.25
N THR A 162 -12.79 11.16 28.45
CA THR A 162 -13.75 11.09 29.56
C THR A 162 -14.18 12.49 29.98
N SER A 163 -15.44 12.62 30.42
CA SER A 163 -16.00 13.88 30.89
C SER A 163 -16.34 13.76 32.38
N TRP A 164 -15.96 14.76 33.17
CA TRP A 164 -16.19 14.77 34.61
C TRP A 164 -16.35 16.20 35.14
N PHE A 165 -17.49 16.49 35.80
CA PHE A 165 -17.84 17.83 36.31
C PHE A 165 -17.60 18.99 35.33
N GLY A 166 -17.88 18.79 34.03
CA GLY A 166 -17.70 19.81 32.99
C GLY A 166 -16.30 19.88 32.38
N TRP A 167 -15.33 19.17 32.96
CA TRP A 167 -13.98 19.01 32.40
C TRP A 167 -13.94 17.82 31.45
N LYS A 168 -13.10 17.92 30.41
CA LYS A 168 -12.83 16.81 29.48
C LYS A 168 -11.36 16.40 29.59
N TYR A 169 -11.12 15.12 29.78
CA TYR A 169 -9.82 14.48 29.72
C TYR A 169 -9.62 13.91 28.33
N GLN A 170 -8.59 14.37 27.62
CA GLN A 170 -8.26 13.91 26.27
C GLN A 170 -7.00 13.05 26.35
N HIS A 171 -7.15 11.76 26.10
CA HIS A 171 -6.09 10.79 26.37
C HIS A 171 -5.72 10.04 25.10
N VAL A 172 -4.41 9.88 24.86
CA VAL A 172 -3.84 9.05 23.82
C VAL A 172 -2.89 8.06 24.46
N THR A 173 -3.15 6.77 24.26
CA THR A 173 -2.25 5.70 24.66
C THR A 173 -1.40 5.30 23.46
N LEU A 174 -0.09 5.21 23.67
CA LEU A 174 0.88 4.74 22.70
C LEU A 174 1.26 3.30 23.03
N CYS A 175 0.98 2.39 22.09
CA CYS A 175 1.23 0.96 22.25
C CYS A 175 2.62 0.58 21.72
N PRO A 176 3.17 -0.60 22.08
CA PRO A 176 4.54 -0.98 21.71
C PRO A 176 4.88 -0.82 20.22
N VAL A 177 3.96 -1.16 19.32
CA VAL A 177 4.13 -1.05 17.86
C VAL A 177 4.42 0.38 17.42
N PHE A 178 3.89 1.40 18.10
CA PHE A 178 4.16 2.80 17.77
C PHE A 178 5.65 3.12 17.84
N PHE A 179 6.37 2.55 18.81
CA PHE A 179 7.79 2.84 19.02
C PHE A 179 8.71 2.11 18.04
N GLU A 180 8.15 1.22 17.21
CA GLU A 180 8.87 0.51 16.14
C GLU A 180 8.71 1.21 14.78
N LEU A 181 7.83 2.22 14.70
CA LEU A 181 7.64 2.99 13.48
C LEU A 181 8.81 3.94 13.25
N ARG A 182 9.05 4.23 11.97
CA ARG A 182 9.99 5.26 11.52
C ARG A 182 9.48 6.65 11.91
N THR A 183 10.39 7.56 12.20
CA THR A 183 10.08 8.99 12.27
C THR A 183 9.85 9.54 10.86
N LEU A 184 9.29 10.75 10.73
CA LEU A 184 9.12 11.36 9.42
C LEU A 184 10.49 11.70 8.76
N ASP A 185 11.53 12.01 9.54
CA ASP A 185 12.90 12.14 9.02
C ASP A 185 13.39 10.85 8.36
N ASP A 186 13.23 9.70 9.05
CA ASP A 186 13.64 8.39 8.54
C ASP A 186 12.89 8.00 7.26
N ILE A 187 11.66 8.50 7.09
CA ILE A 187 10.89 8.34 5.84
C ILE A 187 11.50 9.17 4.73
N PHE A 188 11.87 10.43 4.97
CA PHE A 188 12.54 11.22 3.95
C PHE A 188 13.87 10.62 3.54
N GLU A 189 14.67 10.13 4.47
CA GLU A 189 15.91 9.42 4.15
C GLU A 189 15.65 8.17 3.30
N LEU A 190 14.64 7.37 3.67
CA LEU A 190 14.23 6.20 2.88
C LEU A 190 13.81 6.59 1.44
N LEU A 191 13.11 7.72 1.29
CA LEU A 191 12.70 8.25 0.00
C LEU A 191 13.92 8.71 -0.82
N GLU A 192 14.83 9.49 -0.24
CA GLU A 192 16.07 9.94 -0.89
C GLU A 192 16.89 8.74 -1.38
N ASP A 193 17.21 7.81 -0.48
CA ASP A 193 17.98 6.60 -0.77
C ASP A 193 17.29 5.72 -1.84
N GLY A 194 15.97 5.66 -1.81
CA GLY A 194 15.16 4.95 -2.79
C GLY A 194 15.29 5.58 -4.18
N LEU A 195 15.10 6.90 -4.27
CA LEU A 195 15.19 7.64 -5.52
C LEU A 195 16.59 7.57 -6.12
N GLU A 196 17.65 7.69 -5.32
CA GLU A 196 19.04 7.57 -5.78
C GLU A 196 19.34 6.20 -6.41
N ARG A 197 18.74 5.13 -5.88
CA ARG A 197 18.88 3.76 -6.39
C ARG A 197 17.88 3.41 -7.50
N GLY A 198 17.01 4.33 -7.90
CA GLY A 198 15.93 4.06 -8.85
C GLY A 198 14.79 3.19 -8.28
N GLU A 199 14.73 3.01 -6.96
CA GLU A 199 13.66 2.30 -6.26
C GLU A 199 12.47 3.23 -5.97
N LEU A 200 11.66 3.51 -7.00
CA LEU A 200 10.56 4.47 -6.91
C LEU A 200 9.41 4.04 -5.98
N LYS A 201 9.32 2.76 -5.60
CA LYS A 201 8.23 2.21 -4.77
C LYS A 201 8.04 3.00 -3.46
N TYR A 202 9.12 3.44 -2.81
CA TYR A 202 9.03 4.18 -1.54
C TYR A 202 8.30 5.52 -1.72
N ALA A 203 8.49 6.17 -2.86
CA ALA A 203 7.81 7.42 -3.21
C ALA A 203 6.41 7.20 -3.80
N GLN A 204 6.20 6.11 -4.53
CA GLN A 204 4.95 5.83 -5.25
C GLN A 204 3.88 5.15 -4.38
N GLU A 205 4.28 4.37 -3.39
CA GLU A 205 3.39 3.58 -2.55
C GLU A 205 3.33 4.18 -1.15
N ALA A 206 2.19 4.79 -0.82
CA ALA A 206 1.97 5.48 0.45
C ALA A 206 2.21 4.59 1.68
N GLU A 207 2.07 3.26 1.59
CA GLU A 207 2.31 2.37 2.73
C GLU A 207 3.74 2.43 3.29
N TRP A 208 4.71 2.78 2.45
CA TRP A 208 6.10 2.98 2.86
C TRP A 208 6.35 4.31 3.57
N GLN A 209 5.34 5.17 3.64
CA GLN A 209 5.43 6.53 4.16
C GLN A 209 4.82 6.67 5.56
N ALA A 210 4.34 5.58 6.15
CA ALA A 210 3.82 5.53 7.51
C ALA A 210 4.90 5.87 8.54
N ASN A 211 4.59 6.78 9.47
CA ASN A 211 5.53 7.26 10.48
C ASN A 211 4.85 7.57 11.82
N THR A 212 5.65 7.74 12.87
CA THR A 212 5.19 8.04 14.24
C THR A 212 4.35 9.32 14.31
N GLY A 213 4.69 10.36 13.54
CA GLY A 213 3.92 11.60 13.47
C GLY A 213 2.52 11.42 12.88
N GLN A 214 2.41 10.70 11.77
CA GLN A 214 1.15 10.36 11.13
C GLN A 214 0.26 9.51 12.05
N TYR A 215 0.83 8.54 12.76
CA TYR A 215 0.11 7.74 13.76
C TYR A 215 -0.37 8.57 14.94
N LEU A 216 0.48 9.43 15.51
CA LEU A 216 0.07 10.29 16.61
C LEU A 216 -1.03 11.25 16.17
N LEU A 217 -0.93 11.81 14.97
CA LEU A 217 -1.97 12.65 14.39
C LEU A 217 -3.29 11.88 14.25
N HIS A 218 -3.27 10.64 13.76
CA HIS A 218 -4.44 9.77 13.70
C HIS A 218 -5.14 9.69 15.07
N GLU A 219 -4.40 9.39 16.14
CA GLU A 219 -4.99 9.27 17.47
C GLU A 219 -5.55 10.60 18.00
N ILE A 220 -4.86 11.70 17.75
CA ILE A 220 -5.34 13.03 18.14
C ILE A 220 -6.68 13.33 17.48
N MET A 221 -6.89 12.92 16.21
CA MET A 221 -8.14 13.17 15.49
C MET A 221 -9.37 12.49 16.13
N HIS A 222 -9.18 11.40 16.89
CA HIS A 222 -10.27 10.73 17.62
C HIS A 222 -10.74 11.47 18.88
N LEU A 223 -9.98 12.47 19.34
CA LEU A 223 -10.30 13.22 20.55
C LEU A 223 -11.53 14.11 20.34
N ASP A 224 -12.46 14.08 21.29
CA ASP A 224 -13.68 14.92 21.30
C ASP A 224 -13.42 16.42 21.09
N ALA A 225 -12.20 16.87 21.42
CA ALA A 225 -11.84 18.27 21.37
C ALA A 225 -11.35 18.73 19.99
N VAL A 226 -10.99 17.80 19.10
CA VAL A 226 -10.60 18.13 17.71
C VAL A 226 -11.82 18.58 16.89
N GLY A 227 -13.02 18.03 17.14
CA GLY A 227 -14.23 18.66 16.62
C GLY A 227 -15.53 17.86 16.75
N ILE A 228 -16.58 18.50 16.22
CA ILE A 228 -17.91 17.93 16.03
C ILE A 228 -18.20 17.99 14.52
N PRO A 229 -18.61 16.87 13.89
CA PRO A 229 -18.88 15.58 14.53
C PRO A 229 -17.61 14.92 15.05
N LYS A 230 -17.81 14.10 16.08
CA LYS A 230 -16.75 13.25 16.59
C LYS A 230 -16.33 12.34 15.45
N ILE A 231 -15.02 12.26 15.19
CA ILE A 231 -14.46 11.22 14.36
C ILE A 231 -14.68 9.92 15.13
N GLU A 232 -15.67 9.16 14.69
CA GLU A 232 -15.95 7.84 15.20
C GLU A 232 -15.27 6.84 14.26
N GLU A 233 -14.66 5.79 14.81
CA GLU A 233 -14.16 4.66 14.04
C GLU A 233 -15.31 3.91 13.32
N GLY A 234 -15.84 4.50 12.24
CA GLY A 234 -16.87 3.95 11.39
C GLY A 234 -18.30 4.24 11.85
N GLY A 235 -18.81 5.43 11.52
CA GLY A 235 -20.26 5.63 11.48
C GLY A 235 -20.93 4.57 10.58
N ARG A 236 -21.78 3.69 11.13
CA ARG A 236 -22.53 2.58 10.46
C ARG A 236 -21.83 1.89 9.26
N GLY A 237 -20.50 1.80 9.25
CA GLY A 237 -19.74 1.42 8.06
C GLY A 237 -18.38 0.81 8.42
N PRO A 238 -17.79 0.04 7.49
CA PRO A 238 -16.50 -0.60 7.73
C PRO A 238 -15.42 0.44 7.99
N ARG A 239 -14.60 0.18 9.02
CA ARG A 239 -13.43 0.99 9.35
C ARG A 239 -12.45 0.97 8.17
N ALA A 240 -11.78 2.09 7.95
CA ALA A 240 -10.75 2.22 6.93
C ALA A 240 -9.43 2.59 7.61
N TYR A 241 -8.46 1.69 7.54
CA TYR A 241 -7.10 1.87 8.04
C TYR A 241 -6.09 1.54 6.95
N GLY A 242 -5.09 2.40 6.77
CA GLY A 242 -4.09 2.33 5.72
C GLY A 242 -4.54 2.99 4.41
N PRO A 243 -3.57 3.37 3.56
CA PRO A 243 -3.77 4.27 2.42
C PRO A 243 -4.76 3.70 1.39
N TYR A 244 -4.75 2.38 1.20
CA TYR A 244 -5.68 1.71 0.29
C TYR A 244 -7.14 1.81 0.75
N TYR A 245 -7.42 1.57 2.03
CA TYR A 245 -8.79 1.55 2.54
C TYR A 245 -9.36 2.96 2.68
N VAL A 246 -8.53 3.94 3.08
CA VAL A 246 -8.93 5.35 3.14
C VAL A 246 -9.24 5.90 1.74
N TYR A 247 -8.44 5.54 0.73
CA TYR A 247 -8.73 5.86 -0.68
C TYR A 247 -10.06 5.23 -1.14
N ARG A 248 -10.26 3.93 -0.86
CA ARG A 248 -11.53 3.26 -1.22
C ARG A 248 -12.74 3.85 -0.52
N LEU A 249 -12.58 4.37 0.70
CA LEU A 249 -13.64 5.07 1.40
C LEU A 249 -13.97 6.40 0.69
N ALA A 250 -12.95 7.15 0.26
CA ALA A 250 -13.08 8.41 -0.48
C ALA A 250 -13.73 8.24 -1.87
N GLN A 251 -13.44 7.14 -2.56
CA GLN A 251 -13.95 6.88 -3.92
C GLN A 251 -15.38 6.31 -3.98
N ARG A 252 -16.10 6.21 -2.85
CA ARG A 252 -17.46 5.67 -2.89
C ARG A 252 -18.40 6.59 -3.68
N PRO A 253 -19.29 6.04 -4.53
CA PRO A 253 -20.20 6.86 -5.33
C PRO A 253 -21.12 7.75 -4.48
N LEU A 254 -21.34 8.99 -4.95
CA LEU A 254 -22.18 10.00 -4.29
C LEU A 254 -23.61 9.50 -4.00
N ASN A 255 -24.15 8.59 -4.82
CA ASN A 255 -25.49 8.03 -4.62
C ASN A 255 -25.61 7.07 -3.40
N GLN A 256 -24.53 6.77 -2.68
CA GLN A 256 -24.50 5.89 -1.49
C GLN A 256 -24.21 6.64 -0.17
N LYS A 257 -24.45 7.96 -0.13
CA LYS A 257 -23.99 8.92 0.89
C LYS A 257 -22.51 9.27 0.67
N ASP A 258 -22.25 10.57 0.58
CA ASP A 258 -21.10 11.17 -0.10
C ASP A 258 -19.75 10.70 0.47
N GLY A 259 -18.79 10.45 -0.42
CA GLY A 259 -17.45 9.96 -0.08
C GLY A 259 -16.76 10.89 0.91
N GLY A 260 -16.81 12.20 0.65
CA GLY A 260 -16.30 13.25 1.53
C GLY A 260 -16.95 13.27 2.91
N GLN A 261 -18.26 13.07 3.01
CA GLN A 261 -18.93 13.01 4.32
C GLN A 261 -18.48 11.81 5.17
N ARG A 262 -18.12 10.68 4.54
CA ARG A 262 -17.68 9.49 5.28
C ARG A 262 -16.22 9.57 5.69
N THR A 263 -15.38 10.07 4.80
CA THR A 263 -13.95 10.27 5.07
C THR A 263 -13.71 11.41 6.04
N SER A 264 -14.59 12.43 6.09
CA SER A 264 -14.53 13.48 7.11
C SER A 264 -14.78 12.96 8.54
N LEU A 265 -15.27 11.73 8.67
CA LEU A 265 -15.47 11.03 9.94
C LEU A 265 -14.41 9.96 10.20
N ASN A 266 -13.34 9.88 9.40
CA ASN A 266 -12.29 8.88 9.56
C ASN A 266 -10.93 9.56 9.83
N ALA A 267 -10.34 9.26 11.00
CA ALA A 267 -9.05 9.83 11.41
C ALA A 267 -7.93 9.55 10.40
N ASP A 268 -7.92 8.34 9.85
CA ASP A 268 -6.84 7.88 8.98
C ASP A 268 -6.87 8.58 7.62
N ASN A 269 -8.04 8.95 7.11
CA ASN A 269 -8.19 9.80 5.92
C ASN A 269 -7.48 11.15 6.10
N TYR A 270 -7.59 11.81 7.26
CA TYR A 270 -6.87 13.05 7.55
C TYR A 270 -5.38 12.84 7.76
N ALA A 271 -4.99 11.77 8.46
CA ALA A 271 -3.60 11.46 8.71
C ALA A 271 -2.84 11.18 7.40
N TRP A 272 -3.43 10.40 6.49
CA TRP A 272 -2.87 10.13 5.16
C TRP A 272 -2.90 11.33 4.22
N LEU A 273 -3.94 12.16 4.28
CA LEU A 273 -3.99 13.43 3.56
C LEU A 273 -2.82 14.33 3.98
N ALA A 274 -2.61 14.51 5.29
CA ALA A 274 -1.55 15.34 5.84
C ALA A 274 -0.17 14.86 5.38
N ASN A 275 0.09 13.56 5.53
CA ASN A 275 1.33 12.92 5.15
C ASN A 275 1.63 13.08 3.65
N SER A 276 0.61 12.85 2.81
CA SER A 276 0.75 12.92 1.35
C SER A 276 0.92 14.35 0.83
N LEU A 277 0.28 15.33 1.48
CA LEU A 277 0.45 16.74 1.13
C LEU A 277 1.86 17.24 1.46
N GLU A 278 2.42 16.82 2.60
CA GLU A 278 3.78 17.17 3.01
C GLU A 278 4.80 16.57 2.04
N ILE A 279 4.82 15.23 1.91
CA ILE A 279 5.73 14.52 1.00
C ILE A 279 5.58 15.04 -0.43
N GLY A 280 4.34 15.29 -0.85
CA GLY A 280 4.06 15.84 -2.15
C GLY A 280 4.72 17.20 -2.37
N THR A 281 4.45 18.16 -1.50
CA THR A 281 4.99 19.53 -1.59
C THR A 281 6.52 19.54 -1.72
N LEU A 282 7.20 18.67 -0.98
CA LEU A 282 8.66 18.57 -0.99
C LEU A 282 9.18 18.01 -2.32
N GLY A 283 8.47 17.03 -2.88
CA GLY A 283 8.72 16.50 -4.22
C GLY A 283 8.64 17.54 -5.35
N SER A 284 7.77 18.55 -5.24
CA SER A 284 7.61 19.57 -6.30
C SER A 284 8.51 20.80 -6.11
N GLY A 285 9.22 20.94 -4.99
CA GLY A 285 9.99 22.15 -4.68
C GLY A 285 9.11 23.39 -4.42
N GLU A 286 7.81 23.21 -4.14
CA GLU A 286 6.84 24.30 -3.95
C GLU A 286 6.87 24.93 -2.53
N TYR A 287 7.75 24.46 -1.65
CA TYR A 287 7.79 24.80 -0.22
C TYR A 287 7.86 26.30 0.08
N GLN A 288 8.58 27.09 -0.74
CA GLN A 288 8.77 28.52 -0.48
C GLN A 288 7.48 29.38 -0.50
N ARG A 289 6.35 28.86 -1.02
CA ARG A 289 5.08 29.63 -1.04
C ARG A 289 4.22 29.48 0.22
N MET A 290 4.42 28.45 1.04
CA MET A 290 3.55 28.18 2.21
C MET A 290 3.99 28.85 3.51
N GLN A 291 5.20 29.42 3.57
CA GLN A 291 5.71 30.07 4.78
C GLN A 291 4.93 31.34 5.21
N ASN A 292 4.07 31.91 4.36
CA ASN A 292 3.37 33.17 4.63
C ASN A 292 1.91 33.03 5.14
N GLY A 293 1.48 31.86 5.62
CA GLY A 293 0.07 31.64 6.00
C GLY A 293 -0.15 30.91 7.33
N PHE A 294 -0.56 31.65 8.36
CA PHE A 294 -1.35 31.23 9.53
C PHE A 294 -0.87 30.05 10.42
N LEU A 295 -0.38 30.40 11.61
CA LEU A 295 -0.19 29.53 12.78
C LEU A 295 -1.41 28.64 13.12
N VAL A 296 -1.14 27.37 13.39
CA VAL A 296 -1.99 26.52 14.23
C VAL A 296 -1.44 26.66 15.65
N ASP A 297 -2.28 27.10 16.57
CA ASP A 297 -1.93 27.21 17.99
C ASP A 297 -2.11 25.82 18.62
N LEU A 298 -1.00 25.09 18.80
CA LEU A 298 -0.91 23.89 19.65
C LEU A 298 -0.31 24.22 21.03
N GLY A 299 -0.42 25.47 21.51
CA GLY A 299 0.15 25.91 22.79
C GLY A 299 1.60 26.41 22.68
N TYR A 300 1.88 27.54 23.34
CA TYR A 300 3.15 28.30 23.33
C TYR A 300 4.19 27.72 24.32
N MET A 301 5.47 27.46 23.96
CA MET A 301 6.50 26.92 24.90
C MET A 301 7.97 27.38 24.61
N ASP A 302 8.78 27.53 25.69
CA ASP A 302 10.12 28.18 25.80
C ASP A 302 11.15 27.24 26.52
N PHE A 303 12.48 27.36 26.28
CA PHE A 303 13.48 26.26 26.36
C PHE A 303 14.69 26.44 27.33
N ASN A 304 15.24 25.34 27.92
CA ASN A 304 16.70 25.18 28.22
C ASN A 304 17.19 23.72 28.55
N VAL A 305 18.49 23.44 28.35
CA VAL A 305 19.16 22.18 27.84
C VAL A 305 19.81 21.18 28.85
N SER A 306 19.98 19.88 28.47
CA SER A 306 21.27 19.13 28.23
C SER A 306 21.19 17.56 28.28
N SER A 307 22.11 16.85 27.58
CA SER A 307 21.99 15.54 26.88
C SER A 307 22.96 14.38 27.29
N TRP A 308 22.78 13.16 26.70
CA TRP A 308 23.67 11.96 26.71
C TRP A 308 24.03 11.48 25.27
N THR A 309 24.93 10.49 25.10
CA THR A 309 25.74 10.28 23.88
C THR A 309 25.40 9.07 22.99
N GLN A 310 25.68 9.21 21.68
CA GLN A 310 25.41 8.30 20.56
C GLN A 310 25.92 6.85 20.72
N ALA A 311 27.07 6.66 21.39
CA ALA A 311 27.67 5.34 21.54
C ALA A 311 26.83 4.39 22.43
N GLU A 312 26.02 4.95 23.34
CA GLU A 312 25.13 4.18 24.22
C GLU A 312 23.90 3.63 23.47
N ILE A 313 23.59 4.22 22.31
CA ILE A 313 22.43 3.89 21.48
C ILE A 313 22.75 2.70 20.57
N GLU A 314 23.96 2.66 20.01
CA GLU A 314 24.34 1.68 18.98
C GLU A 314 24.63 0.27 19.53
N ASP A 315 25.16 0.17 20.76
CA ASP A 315 25.46 -1.11 21.42
C ASP A 315 24.19 -1.95 21.71
N ARG A 316 23.02 -1.31 21.74
CA ARG A 316 21.77 -1.93 22.20
C ARG A 316 20.84 -2.42 21.08
N ALA A 317 21.08 -2.05 19.82
CA ALA A 317 20.15 -2.28 18.72
C ALA A 317 20.46 -3.52 17.84
N ALA A 318 21.63 -4.13 17.97
CA ALA A 318 22.08 -5.21 17.08
C ALA A 318 21.24 -6.52 17.06
N PRO A 319 20.62 -7.01 18.16
CA PRO A 319 19.93 -8.31 18.14
C PRO A 319 18.52 -8.30 17.52
N THR A 320 17.90 -7.13 17.35
CA THR A 320 16.47 -7.01 17.03
C THR A 320 16.17 -7.13 15.52
N PHE A 321 17.19 -6.97 14.67
CA PHE A 321 17.04 -6.95 13.20
C PHE A 321 16.83 -8.35 12.55
N GLU A 322 17.11 -9.45 13.24
CA GLU A 322 16.89 -10.80 12.69
C GLU A 322 15.41 -11.23 12.70
N GLY A 323 14.58 -10.65 13.58
CA GLY A 323 13.17 -10.99 13.72
C GLY A 323 12.22 -10.40 12.66
N MET A 324 12.65 -9.37 11.91
CA MET A 324 11.80 -8.67 10.94
C MET A 324 11.77 -9.31 9.54
N LYS A 325 12.39 -10.48 9.34
CA LYS A 325 12.56 -11.11 8.02
C LYS A 325 11.39 -11.99 7.53
N ASN A 326 10.26 -12.11 8.25
CA ASN A 326 9.11 -12.90 7.77
C ASN A 326 7.74 -12.41 8.26
N PRO A 327 6.81 -12.06 7.34
CA PRO A 327 5.38 -12.20 7.58
C PRO A 327 4.66 -13.09 6.53
N LEU A 328 3.61 -13.80 6.96
CA LEU A 328 2.60 -14.55 6.16
C LEU A 328 1.22 -14.49 6.89
N PRO A 329 0.07 -14.89 6.29
CA PRO A 329 -0.59 -14.39 5.06
C PRO A 329 -2.13 -14.16 5.24
N ALA A 330 -2.76 -13.21 4.51
CA ALA A 330 -4.18 -13.34 4.07
C ALA A 330 -4.63 -12.23 3.07
N THR A 331 -4.98 -12.68 1.86
CA THR A 331 -5.97 -12.17 0.89
C THR A 331 -6.03 -10.66 0.62
N ILE A 332 -5.14 -10.28 -0.30
CA ILE A 332 -5.04 -9.02 -1.04
C ILE A 332 -5.38 -9.39 -2.51
N ALA A 333 -5.79 -8.45 -3.36
CA ALA A 333 -5.28 -8.54 -4.73
C ALA A 333 -3.76 -8.52 -4.56
N PRO A 334 -3.04 -9.61 -4.88
CA PRO A 334 -1.78 -9.95 -4.22
C PRO A 334 -0.86 -8.72 -4.14
N PRO A 335 -0.13 -8.53 -3.00
CA PRO A 335 1.01 -7.62 -3.01
C PRO A 335 1.79 -8.00 -4.26
N VAL A 336 2.24 -7.04 -5.08
CA VAL A 336 2.91 -7.37 -6.34
C VAL A 336 4.05 -8.31 -5.97
N LYS A 337 3.82 -9.62 -6.13
CA LYS A 337 4.81 -10.61 -5.75
C LYS A 337 6.02 -10.20 -6.55
N PRO A 338 7.18 -9.99 -5.89
CA PRO A 338 8.39 -9.62 -6.61
C PRO A 338 8.48 -10.54 -7.81
N ILE A 339 8.60 -9.94 -9.00
CA ILE A 339 8.69 -10.72 -10.22
C ILE A 339 9.91 -11.62 -10.03
N PRO A 340 9.77 -12.96 -10.11
CA PRO A 340 10.89 -13.84 -9.85
C PRO A 340 12.02 -13.57 -10.85
N ASP A 341 13.22 -13.98 -10.50
CA ASP A 341 14.34 -13.87 -11.42
C ASP A 341 14.08 -14.71 -12.69
N PRO A 342 14.46 -14.23 -13.88
CA PRO A 342 14.29 -14.96 -15.11
C PRO A 342 15.31 -16.11 -15.22
N GLU A 343 14.93 -17.17 -15.95
CA GLU A 343 15.85 -18.18 -16.43
C GLU A 343 16.43 -17.72 -17.78
N CYS A 344 17.74 -17.46 -17.80
CA CYS A 344 18.38 -16.85 -18.95
C CYS A 344 18.74 -17.87 -20.05
N SER A 345 18.49 -17.49 -21.30
CA SER A 345 18.97 -18.27 -22.45
C SER A 345 20.46 -18.02 -22.66
N PHE A 346 21.22 -19.09 -22.87
CA PHE A 346 22.62 -19.03 -23.29
C PHE A 346 22.81 -19.43 -24.76
N GLU A 347 21.74 -19.81 -25.44
CA GLU A 347 21.72 -20.23 -26.83
C GLU A 347 20.92 -19.25 -27.71
N GLY A 348 21.08 -19.34 -29.02
CA GLY A 348 20.44 -18.47 -30.00
C GLY A 348 21.28 -17.25 -30.40
N PRO A 349 20.86 -16.51 -31.45
CA PRO A 349 21.53 -15.29 -31.88
C PRO A 349 21.37 -14.19 -30.84
N ALA A 350 22.35 -13.30 -30.78
CA ALA A 350 22.27 -12.13 -29.93
C ALA A 350 21.41 -11.03 -30.58
N PHE A 351 20.76 -10.21 -29.78
CA PHE A 351 19.99 -9.04 -30.21
C PHE A 351 20.26 -7.82 -29.31
N SER A 352 19.90 -6.63 -29.79
CA SER A 352 20.09 -5.40 -29.02
C SER A 352 18.91 -5.16 -28.06
N GLN A 353 19.20 -4.66 -26.87
CA GLN A 353 18.20 -4.31 -25.87
C GLN A 353 17.24 -3.22 -26.36
N PRO A 354 17.68 -2.11 -27.00
CA PRO A 354 16.76 -1.09 -27.50
C PRO A 354 15.74 -1.63 -28.52
N GLU A 355 16.17 -2.49 -29.44
CA GLU A 355 15.29 -3.15 -30.42
C GLU A 355 14.27 -4.06 -29.71
N ALA A 356 14.70 -4.83 -28.71
CA ALA A 356 13.80 -5.65 -27.91
C ALA A 356 12.80 -4.81 -27.09
N GLU A 357 13.21 -3.67 -26.52
CA GLU A 357 12.31 -2.79 -25.77
C GLU A 357 11.22 -2.19 -26.65
N GLU A 358 11.55 -1.79 -27.88
CA GLU A 358 10.55 -1.33 -28.85
C GLU A 358 9.53 -2.44 -29.15
N HIS A 359 10.01 -3.66 -29.39
CA HIS A 359 9.14 -4.80 -29.65
C HIS A 359 8.27 -5.18 -28.45
N ILE A 360 8.80 -5.09 -27.22
CA ILE A 360 8.02 -5.27 -25.98
C ILE A 360 6.92 -4.21 -25.90
N ASN A 361 7.23 -2.95 -26.20
CA ASN A 361 6.23 -1.88 -26.21
C ASN A 361 5.13 -2.15 -27.22
N ASN A 362 5.47 -2.61 -28.43
CA ASN A 362 4.50 -2.94 -29.47
C ASN A 362 3.63 -4.14 -29.07
N PHE A 363 4.24 -5.21 -28.54
CA PHE A 363 3.54 -6.42 -28.09
C PHE A 363 2.56 -6.10 -26.95
N CYS A 364 3.02 -5.37 -25.94
CA CYS A 364 2.21 -5.01 -24.78
C CYS A 364 1.12 -3.97 -25.08
N SER A 365 1.25 -3.21 -26.18
CA SER A 365 0.24 -2.24 -26.62
C SER A 365 -0.85 -2.85 -27.50
N ASN A 366 -0.76 -4.13 -27.85
CA ASN A 366 -1.78 -4.80 -28.64
C ASN A 366 -3.02 -5.12 -27.79
N SER A 367 -4.02 -4.24 -27.86
CA SER A 367 -5.27 -4.35 -27.09
C SER A 367 -6.09 -5.60 -27.41
N ALA A 368 -5.87 -6.22 -28.58
CA ALA A 368 -6.52 -7.49 -28.92
C ALA A 368 -6.10 -8.64 -27.98
N TYR A 369 -4.99 -8.50 -27.25
CA TYR A 369 -4.56 -9.49 -26.27
C TYR A 369 -5.02 -9.20 -24.84
N TRP A 370 -5.43 -7.97 -24.52
CA TRP A 370 -5.67 -7.57 -23.13
C TRP A 370 -6.84 -8.28 -22.47
N GLU A 371 -7.87 -8.62 -23.24
CA GLU A 371 -9.02 -9.37 -22.75
C GLU A 371 -8.84 -10.88 -22.91
N ASN A 372 -7.71 -11.36 -23.44
CA ASN A 372 -7.45 -12.78 -23.52
C ASN A 372 -7.25 -13.37 -22.12
N VAL A 373 -7.99 -14.42 -21.83
CA VAL A 373 -7.81 -15.27 -20.67
C VAL A 373 -6.91 -16.44 -21.08
N ILE A 374 -5.73 -16.50 -20.47
CA ILE A 374 -4.76 -17.55 -20.68
C ILE A 374 -5.14 -18.76 -19.84
N VAL A 375 -5.35 -19.90 -20.50
CA VAL A 375 -5.90 -21.12 -19.91
C VAL A 375 -5.06 -22.34 -20.30
N SER A 376 -5.13 -23.41 -19.52
CA SER A 376 -4.53 -24.68 -19.92
C SER A 376 -5.14 -25.18 -21.26
N PRO A 377 -4.44 -26.01 -22.05
CA PRO A 377 -5.03 -26.62 -23.24
C PRO A 377 -6.32 -27.41 -22.95
N LEU A 378 -6.45 -27.95 -21.73
CA LEU A 378 -7.66 -28.63 -21.25
C LEU A 378 -8.84 -27.68 -21.09
N ALA A 379 -8.60 -26.47 -20.57
CA ALA A 379 -9.61 -25.46 -20.31
C ALA A 379 -10.01 -24.62 -21.56
N ASN A 380 -9.35 -24.84 -22.69
CA ASN A 380 -9.56 -24.03 -23.90
C ASN A 380 -10.96 -24.21 -24.50
N GLY A 381 -11.57 -25.39 -24.36
CA GLY A 381 -13.03 -25.61 -24.48
C GLY A 381 -13.76 -24.83 -25.57
N THR A 382 -14.75 -24.03 -25.15
CA THR A 382 -15.62 -23.16 -25.96
C THR A 382 -14.92 -21.95 -26.59
N ALA A 383 -13.60 -21.84 -26.48
CA ALA A 383 -12.78 -20.69 -26.87
C ALA A 383 -13.12 -19.36 -26.18
N GLU A 384 -14.14 -19.32 -25.33
CA GLU A 384 -14.55 -18.14 -24.56
C GLU A 384 -14.89 -18.53 -23.10
N THR A 385 -14.74 -17.58 -22.19
CA THR A 385 -15.23 -17.65 -20.81
C THR A 385 -16.73 -17.37 -20.74
N SER A 386 -17.36 -17.63 -19.59
CA SER A 386 -18.80 -17.39 -19.39
C SER A 386 -19.21 -15.92 -19.52
N ASP A 387 -18.26 -14.99 -19.35
CA ASP A 387 -18.43 -13.55 -19.55
C ASP A 387 -18.02 -13.08 -20.96
N GLY A 388 -17.77 -14.01 -21.90
CA GLY A 388 -17.52 -13.73 -23.32
C GLY A 388 -16.07 -13.33 -23.65
N ASN A 389 -15.12 -13.48 -22.72
CA ASN A 389 -13.72 -13.19 -22.99
C ASN A 389 -13.05 -14.35 -23.75
N PRO A 390 -12.25 -14.08 -24.79
CA PRO A 390 -11.56 -15.12 -25.54
C PRO A 390 -10.55 -15.87 -24.64
N LYS A 391 -10.53 -17.19 -24.76
CA LYS A 391 -9.56 -18.09 -24.16
C LYS A 391 -8.44 -18.40 -25.14
N SER A 392 -7.22 -18.51 -24.64
CA SER A 392 -6.10 -19.06 -25.40
C SER A 392 -5.12 -19.76 -24.47
N SER A 393 -4.39 -20.75 -24.96
CA SER A 393 -3.29 -21.36 -24.19
C SER A 393 -1.99 -20.55 -24.21
N GLY A 394 -1.99 -19.46 -24.97
CA GLY A 394 -0.94 -18.47 -24.99
C GLY A 394 -1.06 -17.48 -26.16
N THR A 395 -0.16 -16.53 -26.20
CA THR A 395 -0.03 -15.59 -27.32
C THR A 395 1.45 -15.34 -27.57
N SER A 396 1.82 -15.23 -28.85
CA SER A 396 3.20 -14.91 -29.24
C SER A 396 3.22 -14.07 -30.51
N TYR A 397 4.24 -13.24 -30.64
CA TYR A 397 4.45 -12.44 -31.83
C TYR A 397 5.93 -12.43 -32.24
N PRO A 398 6.25 -12.67 -33.53
CA PRO A 398 7.60 -12.57 -34.04
C PRO A 398 7.97 -11.15 -34.46
N TYR A 399 9.18 -10.74 -34.13
CA TYR A 399 9.80 -9.51 -34.61
C TYR A 399 11.11 -9.83 -35.34
N LYS A 400 11.42 -9.08 -36.39
CA LYS A 400 12.65 -9.32 -37.17
C LYS A 400 13.84 -8.80 -36.38
N ILE A 401 14.92 -9.58 -36.28
CA ILE A 401 16.19 -9.12 -35.73
C ILE A 401 17.06 -8.57 -36.85
N THR A 402 17.55 -7.34 -36.69
CA THR A 402 18.39 -6.70 -37.70
C THR A 402 19.68 -7.48 -37.93
N GLY A 403 19.96 -7.83 -39.19
CA GLY A 403 21.16 -8.58 -39.57
C GLY A 403 21.14 -10.08 -39.30
N SER A 404 20.02 -10.63 -38.82
CA SER A 404 19.84 -12.08 -38.60
C SER A 404 18.73 -12.65 -39.50
N GLY A 405 18.82 -13.95 -39.79
CA GLY A 405 17.72 -14.73 -40.36
C GLY A 405 16.68 -15.18 -39.32
N ASP A 406 16.99 -15.00 -38.04
CA ASP A 406 16.14 -15.36 -36.92
C ASP A 406 15.17 -14.23 -36.55
N ARG A 407 14.23 -14.55 -35.64
CA ARG A 407 13.24 -13.61 -35.14
C ARG A 407 13.28 -13.55 -33.62
N LEU A 408 13.02 -12.37 -33.06
CA LEU A 408 12.78 -12.18 -31.65
C LEU A 408 11.31 -12.50 -31.38
N TRP A 409 11.06 -13.57 -30.63
CA TRP A 409 9.73 -13.97 -30.22
C TRP A 409 9.45 -13.43 -28.81
N LEU A 410 8.36 -12.68 -28.71
CA LEU A 410 7.76 -12.33 -27.42
C LEU A 410 6.54 -13.22 -27.22
N GLY A 411 6.51 -13.95 -26.11
CA GLY A 411 5.45 -14.92 -25.82
C GLY A 411 4.99 -14.91 -24.38
N LEU A 412 3.71 -15.20 -24.19
CA LEU A 412 3.10 -15.56 -22.91
C LEU A 412 2.31 -16.85 -23.10
N MET A 413 2.74 -17.92 -22.45
CA MET A 413 2.10 -19.23 -22.52
C MET A 413 1.59 -19.64 -21.14
N TYR A 414 0.57 -20.49 -21.09
CA TYR A 414 0.25 -21.22 -19.86
C TYR A 414 1.39 -22.21 -19.55
N SER A 415 1.83 -22.26 -18.30
CA SER A 415 2.96 -23.06 -17.83
C SER A 415 2.64 -24.54 -17.97
N ARG A 416 3.65 -25.35 -18.28
CA ARG A 416 3.52 -26.82 -18.43
C ARG A 416 3.63 -27.54 -17.09
N GLU A 417 4.10 -26.86 -16.06
CA GLU A 417 4.45 -27.44 -14.78
C GLU A 417 3.38 -27.11 -13.73
N SER A 418 2.68 -28.15 -13.28
CA SER A 418 1.86 -28.19 -12.07
C SER A 418 1.05 -26.91 -11.77
N CYS A 419 0.19 -26.51 -12.70
CA CYS A 419 -0.65 -25.31 -12.53
C CYS A 419 -2.10 -25.55 -12.92
N THR A 420 -3.00 -25.05 -12.08
CA THR A 420 -4.46 -25.13 -12.25
C THR A 420 -5.08 -23.73 -12.33
N GLY A 421 -6.05 -23.56 -13.22
CA GLY A 421 -6.83 -22.33 -13.32
C GLY A 421 -6.54 -21.51 -14.57
N THR A 422 -6.70 -20.20 -14.44
CA THR A 422 -6.61 -19.26 -15.57
C THR A 422 -6.03 -17.94 -15.09
N PHE A 423 -5.47 -17.15 -16.00
CA PHE A 423 -5.00 -15.81 -15.70
C PHE A 423 -5.19 -14.89 -16.91
N ARG A 424 -5.28 -13.58 -16.69
CA ARG A 424 -5.41 -12.62 -17.79
C ARG A 424 -4.04 -12.29 -18.38
N PHE A 425 -4.01 -12.01 -19.68
CA PHE A 425 -2.79 -11.54 -20.36
C PHE A 425 -2.19 -10.30 -19.67
N THR A 426 -3.04 -9.34 -19.31
CA THR A 426 -2.68 -8.14 -18.53
C THR A 426 -3.61 -7.93 -17.34
N LEU A 427 -3.12 -7.23 -16.32
CA LEU A 427 -3.93 -6.71 -15.22
C LEU A 427 -3.86 -5.19 -15.22
N GLY A 428 -4.95 -4.53 -14.84
CA GLY A 428 -5.06 -3.07 -14.84
C GLY A 428 -6.48 -2.63 -15.20
N LYS A 429 -6.89 -1.48 -14.67
CA LYS A 429 -8.15 -0.80 -15.00
C LYS A 429 -7.97 0.15 -16.17
N THR A 430 -6.78 0.70 -16.35
CA THR A 430 -6.45 1.57 -17.48
C THR A 430 -5.59 0.83 -18.51
N ASP A 431 -5.60 1.32 -19.75
CA ASP A 431 -4.74 0.82 -20.82
C ASP A 431 -3.25 0.93 -20.46
N GLU A 432 -2.89 1.96 -19.68
CA GLU A 432 -1.53 2.17 -19.21
C GLU A 432 -1.12 1.14 -18.16
N GLU A 433 -1.95 0.91 -17.14
CA GLU A 433 -1.71 -0.12 -16.13
C GLU A 433 -1.57 -1.51 -16.79
N LYS A 434 -2.41 -1.81 -17.80
CA LYS A 434 -2.31 -3.06 -18.59
C LYS A 434 -0.99 -3.15 -19.34
N ARG A 435 -0.57 -2.08 -20.02
CA ARG A 435 0.73 -2.03 -20.72
C ARG A 435 1.89 -2.25 -19.75
N ASP A 436 1.87 -1.55 -18.61
CA ASP A 436 2.95 -1.60 -17.63
C ASP A 436 3.02 -2.95 -16.94
N TYR A 437 1.87 -3.57 -16.65
CA TYR A 437 1.80 -4.95 -16.20
C TYR A 437 2.54 -5.88 -17.16
N CYS A 438 2.25 -5.83 -18.47
CA CYS A 438 2.92 -6.65 -19.47
C CYS A 438 4.42 -6.32 -19.58
N ARG A 439 4.76 -5.04 -19.72
CA ARG A 439 6.16 -4.57 -19.89
C ARG A 439 7.04 -5.00 -18.73
N ALA A 440 6.55 -4.91 -17.49
CA ALA A 440 7.34 -5.27 -16.31
C ALA A 440 7.86 -6.72 -16.37
N ARG A 441 7.06 -7.68 -16.86
CA ARG A 441 7.49 -9.09 -16.97
C ARG A 441 8.55 -9.28 -18.05
N PHE A 442 8.33 -8.76 -19.25
CA PHE A 442 9.30 -8.89 -20.34
C PHE A 442 10.60 -8.12 -20.07
N ARG A 443 10.51 -6.93 -19.44
CA ARG A 443 11.69 -6.17 -19.02
C ARG A 443 12.46 -6.86 -17.89
N THR A 444 11.79 -7.60 -17.02
CA THR A 444 12.49 -8.43 -16.02
C THR A 444 13.40 -9.46 -16.69
N ILE A 445 12.93 -10.13 -17.74
CA ILE A 445 13.77 -11.04 -18.55
C ILE A 445 14.93 -10.27 -19.18
N LEU A 446 14.63 -9.16 -19.86
CA LEU A 446 15.61 -8.39 -20.62
C LEU A 446 16.72 -7.80 -19.75
N ASN A 447 16.37 -7.31 -18.56
CA ASN A 447 17.28 -6.66 -17.62
C ASN A 447 17.90 -7.63 -16.62
N GLY A 448 17.29 -8.80 -16.38
CA GLY A 448 17.86 -9.84 -15.52
C GLY A 448 18.86 -10.74 -16.25
N CYS A 449 18.79 -10.83 -17.59
CA CYS A 449 19.67 -11.67 -18.39
C CYS A 449 20.74 -10.88 -19.14
N GLN A 450 21.97 -11.44 -19.15
CA GLN A 450 23.16 -10.83 -19.77
C GLN A 450 23.33 -9.36 -19.36
N THR A 451 23.38 -9.11 -18.05
CA THR A 451 23.42 -7.76 -17.44
C THR A 451 24.66 -6.95 -17.78
N ASP A 452 25.70 -7.60 -18.28
CA ASP A 452 26.98 -7.03 -18.70
C ASP A 452 26.97 -6.42 -20.12
N THR A 453 25.87 -6.59 -20.87
CA THR A 453 25.73 -6.03 -22.22
C THR A 453 24.33 -5.54 -22.52
N THR A 454 24.22 -4.50 -23.36
CA THR A 454 22.95 -4.01 -23.93
C THR A 454 22.85 -4.29 -25.43
N THR A 455 23.90 -4.77 -26.07
CA THR A 455 23.96 -4.97 -27.54
C THR A 455 23.96 -6.44 -27.94
N ALA A 456 24.23 -7.35 -26.99
CA ALA A 456 24.33 -8.79 -27.25
C ALA A 456 23.50 -9.62 -26.26
N LYS A 457 22.22 -9.27 -26.09
CA LYS A 457 21.27 -10.02 -25.26
C LYS A 457 20.87 -11.33 -25.93
N LYS A 458 20.61 -12.37 -25.13
CA LYS A 458 20.04 -13.65 -25.59
C LYS A 458 18.63 -13.90 -25.06
N GLY A 459 18.21 -13.12 -24.05
CA GLY A 459 16.87 -13.20 -23.47
C GLY A 459 16.73 -14.38 -22.52
N GLY A 460 15.53 -14.93 -22.41
CA GLY A 460 15.20 -15.96 -21.43
C GLY A 460 13.70 -16.16 -21.25
N ILE A 461 13.35 -16.86 -20.19
CA ILE A 461 11.97 -17.10 -19.76
C ILE A 461 11.77 -16.66 -18.33
N LEU A 462 10.52 -16.30 -18.00
CA LEU A 462 10.10 -15.93 -16.66
C LEU A 462 8.83 -16.72 -16.34
N ASN A 463 8.91 -17.60 -15.35
CA ASN A 463 7.76 -18.32 -14.83
C ASN A 463 7.16 -17.54 -13.66
N LYS A 464 5.90 -17.10 -13.80
CA LYS A 464 5.16 -16.41 -12.75
C LYS A 464 3.76 -17.00 -12.66
N GLU A 465 3.47 -17.63 -11.52
CA GLU A 465 2.21 -18.36 -11.30
C GLU A 465 1.99 -19.40 -12.40
N CYS A 466 0.87 -19.36 -13.12
CA CYS A 466 0.64 -20.26 -14.27
C CYS A 466 1.15 -19.69 -15.60
N GLY A 467 1.81 -18.53 -15.62
CA GLY A 467 2.28 -17.90 -16.86
C GLY A 467 3.77 -18.07 -17.09
N THR A 468 4.15 -18.48 -18.29
CA THR A 468 5.53 -18.44 -18.78
C THR A 468 5.67 -17.33 -19.81
N TYR A 469 6.37 -16.26 -19.44
CA TYR A 469 6.75 -15.18 -20.32
C TYR A 469 8.09 -15.52 -20.98
N GLY A 470 8.31 -15.12 -22.22
CA GLY A 470 9.60 -15.36 -22.86
C GLY A 470 10.01 -14.30 -23.88
N VAL A 471 11.30 -14.00 -23.87
CA VAL A 471 12.00 -13.16 -24.85
C VAL A 471 13.06 -14.05 -25.48
N ILE A 472 12.79 -14.64 -26.65
CA ILE A 472 13.63 -15.69 -27.24
C ILE A 472 13.93 -15.37 -28.69
N ALA A 473 15.20 -15.37 -29.07
CA ALA A 473 15.59 -15.27 -30.47
C ALA A 473 15.72 -16.66 -31.09
N SER A 474 14.95 -16.94 -32.14
CA SER A 474 14.89 -18.25 -32.79
C SER A 474 14.35 -18.13 -34.21
N LYS A 475 14.79 -19.04 -35.10
CA LYS A 475 14.26 -19.17 -36.45
C LYS A 475 12.77 -19.52 -36.45
N ASP A 476 12.40 -20.51 -35.63
CA ASP A 476 11.05 -21.04 -35.52
C ASP A 476 10.37 -20.55 -34.24
N ASN A 477 9.03 -20.49 -34.23
CA ASN A 477 8.25 -20.05 -33.06
C ASN A 477 8.46 -20.99 -31.86
N PRO A 478 9.15 -20.56 -30.78
CA PRO A 478 9.31 -21.38 -29.60
C PRO A 478 8.01 -21.54 -28.80
N PHE A 479 7.02 -20.68 -29.04
CA PHE A 479 5.72 -20.62 -28.35
C PHE A 479 4.56 -21.18 -29.18
N SER A 480 4.82 -21.94 -30.25
CA SER A 480 3.74 -22.64 -30.95
C SER A 480 3.16 -23.72 -30.04
N MET A 481 1.85 -23.98 -30.14
CA MET A 481 1.20 -25.03 -29.34
C MET A 481 1.89 -26.39 -29.48
N GLU A 482 2.23 -26.75 -30.71
CA GLU A 482 2.93 -28.00 -31.04
C GLU A 482 4.32 -28.08 -30.39
N LYS A 483 5.09 -27.00 -30.37
CA LYS A 483 6.43 -26.99 -29.77
C LYS A 483 6.38 -26.85 -28.24
N TRP A 484 5.43 -26.08 -27.73
CA TRP A 484 5.30 -25.81 -26.30
C TRP A 484 4.76 -27.04 -25.57
N TYR A 485 3.63 -27.58 -26.02
CA TYR A 485 2.94 -28.69 -25.39
C TYR A 485 3.20 -30.06 -26.04
N GLY A 486 3.95 -30.13 -27.14
CA GLY A 486 4.38 -31.39 -27.73
C GLY A 486 3.27 -32.42 -27.93
N ASP A 487 3.65 -33.69 -27.84
CA ASP A 487 2.70 -34.79 -27.68
C ASP A 487 2.07 -34.71 -26.29
N LEU A 488 0.82 -34.24 -26.21
CA LEU A 488 0.05 -34.19 -24.97
C LEU A 488 -0.21 -35.60 -24.39
N GLY A 489 -0.15 -36.65 -25.21
CA GLY A 489 -0.58 -37.99 -24.80
C GLY A 489 -2.10 -38.11 -24.70
N THR A 490 -2.57 -39.06 -23.89
CA THR A 490 -3.99 -39.33 -23.66
C THR A 490 -4.59 -38.47 -22.55
N LEU A 491 -5.86 -38.08 -22.68
CA LEU A 491 -6.63 -37.44 -21.62
C LEU A 491 -6.98 -38.45 -20.52
N VAL A 492 -6.58 -38.18 -19.30
CA VAL A 492 -6.91 -38.95 -18.09
C VAL A 492 -7.88 -38.13 -17.25
N CYS A 493 -8.96 -38.75 -16.76
CA CYS A 493 -9.91 -38.12 -15.84
C CYS A 493 -10.22 -39.09 -14.71
N GLU A 494 -10.21 -38.59 -13.47
CA GLU A 494 -10.54 -39.35 -12.27
C GLU A 494 -11.48 -38.55 -11.37
N ASP A 495 -12.17 -39.26 -10.46
CA ASP A 495 -13.00 -38.61 -9.45
C ASP A 495 -12.09 -37.71 -8.59
N THR A 496 -12.50 -36.46 -8.39
CA THR A 496 -11.71 -35.54 -7.56
C THR A 496 -11.72 -36.06 -6.12
N LEU A 497 -10.53 -36.31 -5.57
CA LEU A 497 -10.37 -36.75 -4.18
C LEU A 497 -10.80 -35.64 -3.23
N ALA A 498 -12.08 -35.61 -2.90
CA ALA A 498 -12.72 -34.58 -2.09
C ALA A 498 -13.24 -35.21 -0.79
N VAL A 499 -12.81 -34.68 0.36
CA VAL A 499 -13.36 -35.07 1.66
C VAL A 499 -14.84 -34.70 1.77
N ASP A 500 -15.60 -35.41 2.61
CA ASP A 500 -17.01 -35.09 2.84
C ASP A 500 -17.18 -33.63 3.28
N GLY A 501 -18.00 -32.87 2.53
CA GLY A 501 -18.21 -31.44 2.72
C GLY A 501 -17.33 -30.52 1.86
N SER A 502 -16.38 -31.06 1.08
CA SER A 502 -15.59 -30.28 0.13
C SER A 502 -16.44 -29.71 -1.01
N PRO A 503 -16.19 -28.46 -1.45
CA PRO A 503 -16.86 -27.87 -2.62
C PRO A 503 -16.54 -28.61 -3.93
N LEU A 504 -15.51 -29.47 -3.94
CA LEU A 504 -15.13 -30.31 -5.07
C LEU A 504 -15.83 -31.67 -5.07
N ARG A 505 -16.80 -31.90 -4.17
CA ARG A 505 -17.61 -33.12 -4.21
C ARG A 505 -18.43 -33.15 -5.50
N GLY A 506 -18.32 -34.23 -6.26
CA GLY A 506 -19.02 -34.38 -7.53
C GLY A 506 -18.34 -33.63 -8.68
N THR A 507 -17.01 -33.53 -8.65
CA THR A 507 -16.19 -33.05 -9.76
C THR A 507 -15.22 -34.13 -10.27
N CYS A 508 -14.80 -34.03 -11.52
CA CYS A 508 -13.71 -34.80 -12.13
C CYS A 508 -12.45 -33.94 -12.19
N THR A 509 -11.30 -34.51 -11.86
CA THR A 509 -10.00 -33.89 -12.15
C THR A 509 -9.45 -34.57 -13.41
N CYS A 510 -9.10 -33.78 -14.42
CA CYS A 510 -8.56 -34.30 -15.68
C CYS A 510 -7.19 -33.70 -15.98
N TRP A 511 -6.33 -34.47 -16.65
CA TRP A 511 -5.02 -34.07 -17.12
C TRP A 511 -4.61 -34.81 -18.38
N TYR A 512 -3.57 -34.33 -19.05
CA TYR A 512 -2.92 -35.04 -20.14
C TYR A 512 -1.80 -35.94 -19.60
N SER A 513 -1.69 -37.19 -20.04
CA SER A 513 -0.74 -38.17 -19.45
C SER A 513 0.72 -37.76 -19.54
N ASN A 514 1.12 -37.00 -20.56
CA ASN A 514 2.49 -36.46 -20.66
C ASN A 514 2.68 -35.17 -19.86
N TYR A 515 1.60 -34.59 -19.33
CA TYR A 515 1.59 -33.37 -18.52
C TYR A 515 0.69 -33.53 -17.29
N PRO A 516 1.00 -34.46 -16.36
CA PRO A 516 0.15 -34.74 -15.22
C PRO A 516 0.00 -33.56 -14.24
N GLY A 517 0.89 -32.56 -14.31
CA GLY A 517 0.74 -31.30 -13.57
C GLY A 517 -0.27 -30.33 -14.17
N LEU A 518 -0.61 -30.46 -15.46
CA LEU A 518 -1.68 -29.68 -16.10
C LEU A 518 -3.02 -30.33 -15.76
N THR A 519 -3.57 -29.96 -14.62
CA THR A 519 -4.87 -30.47 -14.15
C THR A 519 -5.96 -29.42 -14.30
N GLU A 520 -7.17 -29.87 -14.58
CA GLU A 520 -8.37 -29.04 -14.61
C GLU A 520 -9.51 -29.78 -13.93
N VAL A 521 -10.38 -29.02 -13.25
CA VAL A 521 -11.50 -29.58 -12.48
C VAL A 521 -12.81 -29.27 -13.17
N TYR A 522 -13.58 -30.32 -13.46
CA TYR A 522 -14.85 -30.24 -14.17
C TYR A 522 -15.99 -30.79 -13.32
N LYS A 523 -17.21 -30.33 -13.56
CA LYS A 523 -18.39 -30.93 -12.94
C LYS A 523 -18.53 -32.39 -13.38
N MET A 524 -18.82 -33.29 -12.45
CA MET A 524 -19.00 -34.71 -12.77
C MET A 524 -20.22 -34.89 -13.70
N PRO A 525 -20.09 -35.68 -14.78
CA PRO A 525 -21.19 -35.90 -15.70
C PRO A 525 -22.35 -36.66 -15.01
N PRO A 526 -23.59 -36.59 -15.54
CA PRO A 526 -24.77 -37.23 -14.94
C PRO A 526 -24.62 -38.74 -14.67
N GLY A 527 -23.74 -39.44 -15.41
CA GLY A 527 -23.41 -40.86 -15.22
C GLY A 527 -22.58 -41.17 -13.96
N LYS A 528 -22.14 -40.14 -13.22
CA LYS A 528 -21.36 -40.25 -11.97
C LYS A 528 -20.06 -41.05 -12.07
N GLN A 529 -19.43 -41.08 -13.23
CA GLN A 529 -18.10 -41.69 -13.41
C GLN A 529 -17.21 -40.71 -14.16
N CYS A 530 -16.06 -40.39 -13.58
CA CYS A 530 -14.98 -39.71 -14.27
C CYS A 530 -14.13 -40.77 -14.98
N LYS A 531 -14.42 -41.01 -16.27
CA LYS A 531 -13.65 -41.93 -17.11
C LYS A 531 -13.22 -41.25 -18.39
N SER A 532 -11.97 -41.46 -18.78
CA SER A 532 -11.44 -41.06 -20.08
C SER A 532 -12.28 -41.67 -21.21
N GLY A 533 -12.97 -40.82 -21.98
CA GLY A 533 -13.86 -41.22 -23.08
C GLY A 533 -15.34 -40.91 -22.85
N ASP A 534 -15.80 -40.89 -21.59
CA ASP A 534 -17.16 -40.44 -21.24
C ASP A 534 -17.24 -38.92 -21.04
N VAL A 535 -16.06 -38.31 -20.86
CA VAL A 535 -15.91 -36.88 -20.66
C VAL A 535 -15.77 -36.19 -22.01
N ASN A 536 -16.91 -35.79 -22.59
CA ASN A 536 -16.90 -34.83 -23.70
C ASN A 536 -16.56 -33.45 -23.14
N LEU A 537 -15.32 -33.00 -23.33
CA LEU A 537 -14.87 -31.69 -22.86
C LEU A 537 -15.83 -30.56 -23.27
N LYS A 538 -16.46 -30.64 -24.46
CA LYS A 538 -17.45 -29.63 -24.90
C LYS A 538 -18.72 -29.61 -24.04
N GLU A 539 -19.22 -30.77 -23.64
CA GLU A 539 -20.43 -30.88 -22.80
C GLU A 539 -20.18 -30.42 -21.36
N LEU A 540 -18.94 -30.53 -20.87
CA LEU A 540 -18.58 -30.06 -19.52
C LEU A 540 -18.61 -28.54 -19.37
N PHE A 541 -18.41 -27.78 -20.45
CA PHE A 541 -18.44 -26.31 -20.42
C PHE A 541 -19.84 -25.72 -20.61
N SER A 542 -20.86 -26.56 -20.89
CA SER A 542 -22.18 -26.12 -21.36
C SER A 542 -23.23 -25.95 -20.25
N ASN A 543 -22.86 -25.99 -18.96
CA ASN A 543 -23.80 -25.92 -17.83
C ASN A 543 -23.35 -24.97 -16.70
#